data_AF-A0A1H7I3A1-F1
#
_entry.id   AF-A0A1H7I3A1-F1
#
_cell.length_a   1.000
_cell.length_b   1.000
_cell.length_c   1.000
_cell.angle_alpha   90.00
_cell.angle_beta   90.00
_cell.angle_gamma   90.00
#
_symmetry.space_group_name_H-M   'P 1'
#
loop_
_entity.id
_entity.type
_entity.pdbx_description
1 polymer ?
#
loop_
_entity_poly.entity_id
_entity_poly.type
_entity_poly.pdbx_seq_one_letter_code
_entity_poly.pdbx_strand_id
1 'polypeptide(L)'
;MGSYQGGATLEWWANRSTCLGEFDVLVSVRVADGNWACDAELGPGCLPDEHREVFDLLMDLDPIFTLRFDEGSEILVNVLRAGDGEHLALTAYEPREQVD
;
A
#
# COMPACT_ATOMS: atom_id res chain seq x y z
N MET A 1 2.33 -23.94 1.96
CA MET A 1 1.84 -22.67 1.40
C MET A 1 2.19 -21.61 2.41
N GLY A 2 3.15 -20.73 2.10
CA GLY A 2 3.62 -19.69 3.03
C GLY A 2 2.85 -18.41 2.76
N SER A 3 2.05 -17.97 3.72
CA SER A 3 1.57 -16.58 3.79
C SER A 3 2.52 -15.83 4.71
N TYR A 4 3.07 -14.72 4.23
CA TYR A 4 3.82 -13.80 5.07
C TYR A 4 2.86 -12.74 5.60
N GLN A 5 2.96 -12.39 6.87
CA GLN A 5 2.23 -11.29 7.47
C GLN A 5 3.22 -10.44 8.26
N GLY A 6 3.23 -9.14 7.99
CA GLY A 6 4.20 -8.22 8.58
C GLY A 6 3.63 -6.80 8.67
N GLY A 7 4.16 -6.01 9.60
CA GLY A 7 3.89 -4.59 9.65
C GLY A 7 4.62 -3.88 8.50
N ALA A 8 3.95 -2.94 7.87
CA ALA A 8 4.51 -2.09 6.85
C ALA A 8 3.89 -0.70 6.92
N THR A 9 4.51 0.25 6.25
CA THR A 9 4.07 1.63 6.21
C THR A 9 3.81 2.02 4.75
N LEU A 10 2.61 2.52 4.46
CA LEU A 10 2.26 3.10 3.17
C LEU A 10 2.56 4.58 3.20
N GLU A 11 3.42 5.02 2.30
CA GLU A 11 3.83 6.42 2.16
C GLU A 11 3.36 6.94 0.80
N TRP A 12 2.63 8.06 0.81
CA TRP A 12 2.22 8.75 -0.40
C TRP A 12 3.13 9.93 -0.67
N TRP A 13 3.71 9.95 -1.86
CA TRP A 13 4.72 10.92 -2.25
C TRP A 13 4.21 11.78 -3.41
N ALA A 14 4.07 13.09 -3.21
CA ALA A 14 3.77 14.02 -4.30
C ALA A 14 4.91 14.08 -5.33
N ASN A 15 6.13 13.82 -4.85
CA ASN A 15 7.37 13.76 -5.62
C ASN A 15 8.41 13.01 -4.77
N ARG A 16 9.59 12.70 -5.34
CA ARG A 16 10.67 11.96 -4.66
C ARG A 16 11.22 12.59 -3.37
N SER A 17 10.73 13.76 -2.96
CA SER A 17 11.20 14.50 -1.78
C SER A 17 10.07 15.05 -0.91
N THR A 18 8.81 14.82 -1.26
CA THR A 18 7.64 15.33 -0.50
C THR A 18 6.68 14.19 -0.22
N CYS A 19 6.74 13.66 1.01
CA CYS A 19 5.75 12.75 1.55
C CYS A 19 4.57 13.57 2.10
N LEU A 20 3.35 13.29 1.64
CA LEU A 20 2.12 13.96 2.12
C LEU A 20 1.32 13.12 3.12
N GLY A 21 1.52 11.81 3.14
CA GLY A 21 0.78 10.91 4.03
C GLY A 21 1.57 9.64 4.30
N GLU A 22 1.59 9.24 5.57
CA GLU A 22 2.18 8.01 6.06
C GLU A 22 1.10 7.23 6.84
N PHE A 23 0.94 5.95 6.52
CA PHE A 23 -0.13 5.11 7.06
C PHE A 23 0.41 3.73 7.42
N ASP A 24 0.38 3.39 8.70
CA ASP A 24 0.75 2.04 9.14
C ASP A 24 -0.33 1.03 8.74
N VAL A 25 0.12 -0.05 8.11
CA VAL A 25 -0.72 -1.13 7.61
C VAL A 25 -0.14 -2.49 7.96
N LEU A 26 -1.03 -3.47 8.07
CA LEU A 26 -0.63 -4.86 8.21
C LEU A 26 -0.72 -5.53 6.85
N VAL A 27 0.43 -5.86 6.26
CA VAL A 27 0.49 -6.54 4.96
C VAL A 27 0.45 -8.05 5.13
N SER A 28 -0.33 -8.70 4.27
CA SER A 28 -0.47 -10.13 4.15
C SER A 28 -0.16 -10.53 2.72
N VAL A 29 1.02 -11.10 2.50
CA VAL A 29 1.46 -11.59 1.18
C VAL A 29 1.08 -13.05 1.05
N ARG A 30 0.30 -13.36 0.01
CA ARG A 30 -0.15 -14.70 -0.34
C ARG A 30 0.33 -15.07 -1.74
N VAL A 31 1.05 -16.18 -1.85
CA VAL A 31 1.42 -16.75 -3.16
C VAL A 31 0.33 -17.71 -3.60
N ALA A 32 -0.38 -17.38 -4.66
CA ALA A 32 -1.43 -18.19 -5.26
C ALA A 32 -1.10 -18.46 -6.74
N ASP A 33 -0.90 -19.74 -7.07
CA ASP A 33 -0.77 -20.23 -8.46
C ASP A 33 0.31 -19.53 -9.30
N GLY A 34 1.47 -19.25 -8.70
CA GLY A 34 2.59 -18.57 -9.37
C GLY A 34 2.43 -17.06 -9.49
N ASN A 35 1.32 -16.50 -8.99
CA ASN A 35 1.14 -15.07 -8.80
C ASN A 35 1.20 -14.75 -7.30
N TRP A 36 1.66 -13.55 -6.96
CA TRP A 36 1.63 -13.07 -5.58
C TRP A 36 0.53 -12.02 -5.47
N ALA A 37 -0.32 -12.18 -4.45
CA ALA A 37 -1.28 -11.17 -4.04
C ALA A 37 -0.78 -10.59 -2.72
N CYS A 38 -0.74 -9.27 -2.62
CA CYS A 38 -0.48 -8.59 -1.36
C CYS A 38 -1.77 -7.92 -0.93
N ASP A 39 -2.29 -8.30 0.23
CA ASP A 39 -3.41 -7.62 0.85
C ASP A 39 -2.86 -6.78 1.99
N ALA A 40 -3.44 -5.60 2.22
CA ALA A 40 -3.15 -4.77 3.38
C ALA A 40 -4.43 -4.49 4.14
N GLU A 41 -4.34 -4.51 5.46
CA GLU A 41 -5.42 -4.09 6.35
C GLU A 41 -4.96 -2.83 7.08
N LEU A 42 -5.82 -1.80 7.04
CA LEU A 42 -5.66 -0.62 7.87
C LEU A 42 -5.94 -1.07 9.31
N GLY A 43 -4.93 -1.03 10.19
CA GLY A 43 -5.02 -1.67 11.51
C GLY A 43 -6.21 -1.14 12.34
N PRO A 44 -6.88 -1.99 13.14
CA PRO A 44 -8.02 -1.59 13.95
C PRO A 44 -7.56 -0.55 15.01
N GLY A 45 -7.91 0.71 14.79
CA GLY A 45 -7.56 1.85 15.64
C GLY A 45 -6.45 2.77 15.11
N CYS A 46 -5.95 2.58 13.89
CA CYS A 46 -4.74 3.27 13.42
C CYS A 46 -4.98 4.54 12.59
N LEU A 47 -6.18 4.75 12.04
CA LEU A 47 -6.50 5.98 11.32
C LEU A 47 -7.61 6.72 12.07
N PRO A 48 -7.30 7.84 12.77
CA PRO A 48 -8.36 8.76 13.14
C PRO A 48 -9.14 9.16 11.89
N ASP A 49 -10.42 9.49 12.00
CA ASP A 49 -11.30 9.80 10.85
C ASP A 49 -10.64 10.77 9.86
N GLU A 50 -9.89 11.76 10.38
CA GLU A 50 -9.10 12.72 9.60
C GLU A 50 -8.07 12.05 8.68
N HIS A 51 -7.38 11.01 9.12
CA HIS A 51 -6.41 10.28 8.29
C HIS A 51 -7.11 9.43 7.22
N ARG A 52 -8.33 8.95 7.49
CA ARG A 52 -9.12 8.21 6.49
C ARG A 52 -9.57 9.12 5.36
N GLU A 53 -10.02 10.34 5.69
CA GLU A 53 -10.37 11.36 4.69
C GLU A 53 -9.16 11.77 3.85
N VAL A 54 -7.99 11.95 4.47
CA VAL A 54 -6.72 12.22 3.76
C VAL A 54 -6.36 11.05 2.85
N PHE A 55 -6.45 9.82 3.33
CA PHE A 55 -6.18 8.63 2.51
C PHE A 55 -7.13 8.51 1.31
N ASP A 56 -8.41 8.86 1.47
CA ASP A 56 -9.39 8.93 0.38
C ASP A 56 -8.99 9.95 -0.69
N LEU A 57 -8.63 11.16 -0.25
CA LEU A 57 -8.16 12.22 -1.14
C LEU A 57 -6.90 11.80 -1.91
N LEU A 58 -5.93 11.19 -1.23
CA LEU A 58 -4.69 10.72 -1.87
C LEU A 58 -4.96 9.62 -2.90
N MET A 59 -5.87 8.69 -2.58
CA MET A 59 -6.32 7.65 -3.51
C MET A 59 -7.03 8.21 -4.76
N ASP A 60 -7.82 9.29 -4.61
CA ASP A 60 -8.48 9.98 -5.73
C ASP A 60 -7.47 10.70 -6.65
N LEU A 61 -6.39 11.24 -6.05
CA LEU A 61 -5.31 11.89 -6.80
C LEU A 61 -4.44 10.88 -7.56
N ASP A 62 -3.86 9.93 -6.84
CA ASP A 62 -3.03 8.87 -7.42
C ASP A 62 -2.97 7.67 -6.46
N PRO A 63 -3.44 6.49 -6.87
CA PRO A 63 -3.47 5.31 -6.01
C PRO A 63 -2.10 4.61 -5.88
N ILE A 64 -1.00 5.25 -6.30
CA ILE A 64 0.34 4.70 -6.16
C ILE A 64 0.95 5.16 -4.84
N PHE A 65 1.33 4.18 -4.02
CA PHE A 65 1.97 4.41 -2.73
C PHE A 65 3.29 3.66 -2.70
N THR A 66 4.24 4.18 -1.93
CA THR A 66 5.44 3.44 -1.56
C THR A 66 5.13 2.59 -0.33
N LEU A 67 5.22 1.28 -0.47
CA LEU A 67 5.12 0.35 0.65
C LEU A 67 6.51 0.10 1.22
N ARG A 68 6.73 0.51 2.47
CA ARG A 68 7.98 0.29 3.21
C ARG A 68 7.78 -0.80 4.25
N PHE A 69 8.53 -1.89 4.13
CA PHE A 69 8.55 -2.99 5.09
C PHE A 69 9.47 -2.65 6.27
N ASP A 70 9.23 -3.24 7.44
CA ASP A 70 10.06 -3.06 8.65
C ASP A 70 11.54 -3.42 8.41
N GLU A 71 11.81 -4.37 7.50
CA GLU A 71 13.16 -4.77 7.08
C GLU A 71 13.89 -3.70 6.25
N GLY A 72 13.27 -2.54 6.03
CA GLY A 72 13.84 -1.39 5.29
C GLY A 72 13.75 -1.52 3.77
N SER A 73 13.09 -2.57 3.27
CA SER A 73 12.79 -2.70 1.84
C SER A 73 11.59 -1.84 1.48
N GLU A 74 11.63 -1.17 0.33
CA GLU A 74 10.53 -0.36 -0.19
C GLU A 74 10.15 -0.82 -1.60
N ILE A 75 8.85 -0.75 -1.92
CA ILE A 75 8.34 -1.07 -3.25
C ILE A 75 7.15 -0.16 -3.59
N LEU A 76 7.08 0.30 -4.83
CA LEU A 76 5.91 1.02 -5.32
C LEU A 76 4.77 0.03 -5.56
N VAL A 77 3.62 0.33 -4.98
CA VAL A 77 2.41 -0.47 -5.09
C VAL A 77 1.25 0.39 -5.55
N ASN A 78 0.43 -0.18 -6.43
CA ASN A 78 -0.89 0.35 -6.72
C ASN A 78 -1.87 -0.20 -5.67
N VAL A 79 -2.51 0.72 -4.96
CA VAL A 79 -3.44 0.45 -3.87
C VAL A 79 -4.85 0.46 -4.41
N LEU A 80 -5.61 -0.59 -4.12
CA LEU A 80 -7.01 -0.73 -4.51
C LEU A 80 -7.83 -1.00 -3.26
N ARG A 81 -8.91 -0.25 -3.04
CA ARG A 81 -9.83 -0.57 -1.94
C ARG A 81 -10.61 -1.83 -2.27
N ALA A 82 -10.55 -2.82 -1.38
CA ALA A 82 -11.56 -3.86 -1.37
C ALA A 82 -12.89 -3.25 -0.87
N GLY A 83 -14.02 -3.76 -1.36
CA GLY A 83 -15.34 -3.14 -1.16
C GLY A 83 -15.79 -2.93 0.30
N ASP A 84 -15.08 -3.51 1.27
CA ASP A 84 -15.32 -3.35 2.71
C ASP A 84 -14.69 -2.07 3.29
N GLY A 85 -13.80 -1.40 2.56
CA GLY A 85 -13.22 -0.10 2.95
C GLY A 85 -12.18 -0.14 4.07
N GLU A 86 -11.92 -1.29 4.67
CA GLU A 86 -10.83 -1.54 5.64
C GLU A 86 -9.69 -2.39 5.02
N HIS A 87 -10.05 -3.19 4.02
CA HIS A 87 -9.12 -4.05 3.29
C HIS A 87 -8.65 -3.35 2.01
N LEU A 88 -7.37 -3.48 1.72
CA LEU A 88 -6.71 -2.94 0.56
C LEU A 88 -6.06 -4.09 -0.21
N ALA A 89 -6.24 -4.13 -1.53
CA ALA A 89 -5.47 -4.97 -2.42
C ALA A 89 -4.29 -4.16 -2.95
N LEU A 90 -3.08 -4.67 -2.72
CA LEU A 90 -1.83 -4.09 -3.18
C LEU A 90 -1.29 -4.91 -4.35
N THR A 91 -0.97 -4.21 -5.43
CA THR A 91 -0.32 -4.81 -6.60
C THR A 91 0.99 -4.09 -6.84
N ALA A 92 2.08 -4.80 -7.18
CA ALA A 92 3.31 -4.10 -7.56
C ALA A 92 3.02 -3.15 -8.71
N TYR A 93 3.40 -1.90 -8.51
CA TYR A 93 3.45 -0.95 -9.58
C TYR A 93 4.80 -1.13 -10.27
N GLU A 94 4.76 -1.82 -11.41
CA GLU A 94 5.89 -1.81 -12.34
C GLU A 94 5.74 -0.55 -13.19
N PRO A 95 6.53 0.52 -12.96
CA PRO A 95 6.63 1.56 -13.96
C PRO A 95 7.09 0.84 -15.23
N ARG A 96 6.26 0.86 -16.27
CA ARG A 96 6.70 0.37 -17.58
C ARG A 96 7.97 1.16 -17.89
N GLU A 97 9.12 0.50 -17.78
CA GLU A 97 10.35 1.02 -18.35
C GLU A 97 10.03 1.21 -19.83
N GLN A 98 9.81 2.47 -20.22
CA GLN A 98 9.75 2.86 -21.60
C GLN A 98 11.15 2.60 -22.12
N VAL A 99 11.31 1.46 -22.77
CA VAL A 99 12.52 1.09 -23.50
C VAL A 99 12.65 2.13 -24.62
N ASP A 100 13.57 3.08 -24.45
CA ASP A 100 14.03 3.99 -25.50
C ASP A 100 14.74 3.20 -26.62
#